data_AF-A0A2V9YFK6-F1
#
_entry.id   AF-A0A2V9YFK6-F1
#
_cell.length_a   1.000
_cell.length_b   1.000
_cell.length_c   1.000
_cell.angle_alpha   90.00
_cell.angle_beta   90.00
_cell.angle_gamma   90.00
#
_symmetry.space_group_name_H-M   'P 1'
#
loop_
_entity.id
_entity.type
_entity.pdbx_description
1 polymer ?
#
loop_
_entity_poly.entity_id
_entity_poly.type
_entity_poly.pdbx_seq_one_letter_code
_entity_poly.pdbx_strand_id
1 'polypeptide(L)'
;MRRRSLLLAATALSALVLANCGGGSPPPPPVTITVTPTSQRVPVGGTHAFSATVTNTTNTTVTWKVNGVIGGNPATTGSISATGLYTAPANIPTPAIVTVTAVSQADPTKSGSASVTVTVAVSVTPSQAVLNLSAQQQFAATVSGQSNTAVTWDVNGTPGGDSTVGTIDNTGLFTAPAAIPSPSQVTVSAVSTADPTQSGNAAVTIGDVTINQKIEAAPIALGTSGGNENDRTTKLCCSGTLGSLVVRAGTFYILSNSHVLARSGQAALPEPIGQPGLVDTSPLSCRAALEMHVADLSQFAPLQNNGVDAAIAQIVTGQVDTTGAILQLGAVSGGVPQSAPPANTVAAPTVNMPIAKSGRTTGLSCGTVQFTNVSVKVDYSTSCGGATTTTVTYSNQVMTSASFADAGDSGSLIVDSTTAQPVALLYAGDNTGAAVGNPIQQVLDFFTDKGNHATIVGTSTPHQVSGCTGMAAQPAPLAATSERQLFQAALPAAVAVKERHEAELMSDPAVLAVGIGTSSTPGQPGIVIYVERGKPHRAIPSALEAIPTRIITSGRFKASDWNPNAAKQCSITGKKPRATIMPMK
;
A
#
# COMPACT_ATOMS: atom_id res chain seq x y z
N MET A 1 -57.85 -48.72 18.63
CA MET A 1 -58.21 -50.10 19.04
C MET A 1 -57.83 -50.32 20.51
N ARG A 2 -58.62 -51.12 21.24
CA ARG A 2 -58.34 -51.85 22.50
C ARG A 2 -57.61 -51.07 23.64
N ARG A 3 -58.33 -50.68 24.71
CA ARG A 3 -58.67 -51.46 25.95
C ARG A 3 -57.48 -51.43 26.94
N ARG A 4 -57.62 -51.28 28.27
CA ARG A 4 -58.76 -51.20 29.24
C ARG A 4 -58.16 -50.66 30.57
N SER A 5 -58.78 -49.73 31.31
CA SER A 5 -59.66 -49.99 32.50
C SER A 5 -58.90 -50.41 33.79
N LEU A 6 -59.30 -50.09 35.04
CA LEU A 6 -60.52 -49.45 35.59
C LEU A 6 -60.31 -49.07 37.09
N LEU A 7 -61.18 -48.20 37.65
CA LEU A 7 -61.50 -48.03 39.11
C LEU A 7 -60.34 -47.52 40.01
N LEU A 8 -60.52 -46.82 41.15
CA LEU A 8 -61.64 -46.22 41.90
C LEU A 8 -61.05 -44.92 42.56
N ALA A 9 -61.73 -43.96 43.18
CA ALA A 9 -63.11 -43.82 43.64
C ALA A 9 -63.57 -42.34 43.59
N ALA A 10 -64.54 -41.95 44.42
CA ALA A 10 -65.00 -40.56 44.60
C ALA A 10 -65.27 -40.26 46.08
N THR A 11 -65.13 -38.99 46.49
CA THR A 11 -66.13 -38.23 47.27
C THR A 11 -65.76 -36.74 47.28
N ALA A 12 -66.75 -35.86 47.29
CA ALA A 12 -66.57 -34.41 47.32
C ALA A 12 -66.93 -33.84 48.70
N LEU A 13 -66.26 -32.74 49.09
CA LEU A 13 -66.86 -31.76 50.00
C LEU A 13 -66.28 -30.37 49.74
N SER A 14 -67.16 -29.41 49.44
CA SER A 14 -66.78 -28.01 49.24
C SER A 14 -66.67 -27.29 50.58
N ALA A 15 -65.55 -26.62 50.82
CA ALA A 15 -65.43 -25.58 51.83
C ALA A 15 -64.76 -24.35 51.16
N LEU A 16 -65.55 -23.28 51.04
CA LEU A 16 -65.10 -21.97 50.61
C LEU A 16 -64.27 -21.33 51.73
N VAL A 17 -63.24 -20.53 51.39
CA VAL A 17 -62.84 -19.23 52.02
C VAL A 17 -61.33 -18.93 51.83
N LEU A 18 -61.06 -17.66 51.52
CA LEU A 18 -59.76 -16.95 51.42
C LEU A 18 -58.81 -17.31 50.27
N ALA A 19 -58.58 -16.30 49.42
CA ALA A 19 -57.48 -16.26 48.48
C ALA A 19 -56.15 -16.13 49.24
N ASN A 20 -55.17 -16.95 48.85
CA ASN A 20 -53.77 -16.61 49.05
C ASN A 20 -53.04 -16.82 47.73
N CYS A 21 -52.75 -15.73 47.02
CA CYS A 21 -51.91 -15.76 45.83
C CYS A 21 -50.49 -16.11 46.23
N GLY A 22 -50.21 -17.41 46.33
CA GLY A 22 -48.86 -17.97 46.39
C GLY A 22 -48.14 -17.78 45.06
N GLY A 23 -47.89 -16.52 44.69
CA GLY A 23 -47.07 -16.13 43.56
C GLY A 23 -45.61 -16.45 43.85
N GLY A 24 -45.27 -17.74 43.83
CA GLY A 24 -43.89 -18.17 43.78
C GLY A 24 -43.26 -17.54 42.55
N SER A 25 -42.32 -16.63 42.76
CA SER A 25 -41.55 -16.02 41.69
C SER A 25 -40.93 -17.14 40.83
N PRO A 26 -40.94 -17.01 39.50
CA PRO A 26 -40.32 -18.02 38.65
C PRO A 26 -38.86 -18.20 39.10
N PRO A 27 -38.37 -19.45 39.18
CA PRO A 27 -37.03 -19.72 39.68
C PRO A 27 -36.01 -18.91 38.88
N PRO A 28 -35.00 -18.30 39.53
CA PRO A 28 -34.04 -17.46 38.84
C PRO A 28 -33.36 -18.24 37.71
N PRO A 29 -33.12 -17.61 36.54
CA PRO A 29 -32.54 -18.31 35.40
C PRO A 29 -31.17 -18.89 35.78
N PRO A 30 -30.81 -20.09 35.30
CA PRO A 30 -29.59 -20.76 35.70
C PRO A 30 -28.36 -19.98 35.22
N VAL A 31 -27.29 -20.00 36.02
CA VAL A 31 -25.99 -19.46 35.62
C VAL A 31 -25.52 -20.13 34.33
N THR A 32 -25.14 -19.31 33.35
CA THR A 32 -24.57 -19.77 32.09
C THR A 32 -23.24 -19.05 31.85
N ILE A 33 -22.34 -19.74 31.14
CA ILE A 33 -20.97 -19.29 30.90
C ILE A 33 -20.51 -19.72 29.51
N THR A 34 -19.92 -18.80 28.76
CA THR A 34 -19.32 -19.04 27.44
C THR A 34 -17.87 -18.56 27.42
N VAL A 35 -17.04 -19.17 26.59
CA VAL A 35 -15.65 -18.76 26.35
C VAL A 35 -15.48 -18.38 24.88
N THR A 36 -14.84 -17.24 24.63
CA THR A 36 -14.60 -16.68 23.29
C THR A 36 -13.11 -16.34 23.12
N PRO A 37 -12.46 -16.76 22.02
CA PRO A 37 -12.97 -17.64 20.96
C PRO A 37 -13.16 -19.09 21.44
N THR A 38 -13.99 -19.87 20.75
CA THR A 38 -14.24 -21.29 21.05
C THR A 38 -13.13 -22.22 20.56
N SER A 39 -12.32 -21.79 19.61
CA SER A 39 -11.16 -22.52 19.10
C SER A 39 -10.06 -21.57 18.65
N GLN A 40 -8.79 -21.92 18.88
CA GLN A 40 -7.64 -21.11 18.45
C GLN A 40 -6.41 -21.97 18.11
N ARG A 41 -5.55 -21.48 17.22
CA ARG A 41 -4.17 -22.00 17.02
C ARG A 41 -3.17 -21.07 17.72
N VAL A 42 -2.21 -21.65 18.44
CA VAL A 42 -1.15 -20.90 19.16
C VAL A 42 0.18 -21.63 18.96
N PRO A 43 1.21 -20.99 18.35
CA PRO A 43 2.55 -21.57 18.28
C PRO A 43 3.14 -21.82 19.68
N VAL A 44 4.05 -22.79 19.82
CA VAL A 44 4.77 -23.03 21.08
C VAL A 44 5.41 -21.75 21.63
N GLY A 45 5.31 -21.53 22.94
CA GLY A 45 5.72 -20.29 23.62
C GLY A 45 4.89 -19.04 23.29
N GLY A 46 3.98 -19.10 22.31
CA GLY A 46 3.05 -18.03 21.97
C GLY A 46 1.93 -17.87 23.01
N THR A 47 1.16 -16.78 22.90
CA THR A 47 0.05 -16.47 23.81
C THR A 47 -1.24 -16.14 23.08
N HIS A 48 -2.38 -16.33 23.74
CA HIS A 48 -3.68 -15.87 23.25
C HIS A 48 -4.63 -15.55 24.40
N ALA A 49 -5.42 -14.48 24.26
CA ALA A 49 -6.38 -14.07 25.27
C ALA A 49 -7.75 -14.73 25.05
N PHE A 50 -8.25 -15.41 26.08
CA PHE A 50 -9.61 -15.92 26.14
C PHE A 50 -10.46 -15.05 27.06
N SER A 51 -11.69 -14.78 26.63
CA SER A 51 -12.70 -14.08 27.44
C SER A 51 -13.75 -15.08 27.91
N ALA A 52 -14.24 -14.90 29.14
CA ALA A 52 -15.38 -15.66 29.66
C ALA A 52 -16.53 -14.70 29.95
N THR A 53 -17.73 -15.02 29.46
CA THR A 53 -18.95 -14.27 29.75
C THR A 53 -19.83 -15.11 30.66
N VAL A 54 -20.10 -14.62 31.87
CA VAL A 54 -20.98 -15.27 32.85
C VAL A 54 -22.26 -14.44 32.97
N THR A 55 -23.44 -15.08 32.84
CA THR A 55 -24.73 -14.40 32.94
C THR A 55 -25.66 -15.07 33.97
N ASN A 56 -26.77 -14.39 34.30
CA ASN A 56 -27.73 -14.80 35.32
C ASN A 56 -27.18 -14.85 36.76
N THR A 57 -26.15 -14.05 37.05
CA THR A 57 -25.55 -13.87 38.38
C THR A 57 -24.89 -12.48 38.47
N THR A 58 -24.76 -11.95 39.68
CA THR A 58 -23.99 -10.73 39.97
C THR A 58 -22.49 -10.99 40.12
N ASN A 59 -22.09 -12.24 40.42
CA ASN A 59 -20.68 -12.62 40.46
C ASN A 59 -20.25 -13.19 39.09
N THR A 60 -19.53 -12.39 38.31
CA THR A 60 -19.07 -12.74 36.96
C THR A 60 -17.63 -13.26 36.91
N THR A 61 -16.97 -13.48 38.06
CA THR A 61 -15.60 -14.01 38.10
C THR A 61 -15.54 -15.49 37.72
N VAL A 62 -14.40 -15.91 37.19
CA VAL A 62 -14.15 -17.28 36.75
C VAL A 62 -12.81 -17.80 37.27
N THR A 63 -12.72 -19.11 37.44
CA THR A 63 -11.46 -19.82 37.66
C THR A 63 -11.05 -20.52 36.38
N TRP A 64 -9.91 -20.11 35.82
CA TRP A 64 -9.36 -20.67 34.58
C TRP A 64 -8.57 -21.95 34.81
N LYS A 65 -8.71 -22.90 33.88
CA LYS A 65 -8.03 -24.19 33.85
C LYS A 65 -7.49 -24.49 32.45
N VAL A 66 -6.40 -25.26 32.37
CA VAL A 66 -5.94 -25.91 31.13
C VAL A 66 -5.91 -27.42 31.37
N ASN A 67 -6.55 -28.21 30.51
CA ASN A 67 -6.71 -29.67 30.67
C ASN A 67 -7.16 -30.07 32.09
N GLY A 68 -8.09 -29.31 32.68
CA GLY A 68 -8.62 -29.53 34.03
C GLY A 68 -7.77 -28.99 35.19
N VAL A 69 -6.51 -28.61 34.95
CA VAL A 69 -5.58 -28.07 35.97
C VAL A 69 -5.77 -26.56 36.11
N ILE A 70 -5.99 -26.07 37.33
CA ILE A 70 -6.12 -24.62 37.62
C ILE A 70 -4.82 -23.91 37.24
N GLY A 71 -4.89 -22.87 36.43
CA GLY A 71 -3.71 -22.16 35.90
C GLY A 71 -2.86 -22.94 34.89
N GLY A 72 -3.15 -24.22 34.65
CA GLY A 72 -2.45 -25.09 33.69
C GLY A 72 -1.09 -25.64 34.15
N ASN A 73 -0.33 -26.23 33.22
CA ASN A 73 1.02 -26.74 33.45
C ASN A 73 1.97 -26.15 32.37
N PRO A 74 2.82 -25.16 32.71
CA PRO A 74 3.71 -24.50 31.75
C PRO A 74 4.62 -25.43 30.93
N ALA A 75 4.99 -26.59 31.49
CA ALA A 75 5.93 -27.51 30.85
C ALA A 75 5.28 -28.46 29.83
N THR A 76 3.96 -28.70 29.92
CA THR A 76 3.31 -29.78 29.15
C THR A 76 2.03 -29.39 28.43
N THR A 77 1.19 -28.52 29.00
CA THR A 77 -0.09 -28.10 28.40
C THR A 77 -0.20 -26.58 28.22
N GLY A 78 0.78 -25.83 28.74
CA GLY A 78 0.72 -24.38 28.83
C GLY A 78 -0.01 -23.92 30.09
N SER A 79 0.07 -22.62 30.35
CA SER A 79 -0.56 -21.98 31.51
C SER A 79 -1.63 -20.97 31.09
N ILE A 80 -2.47 -20.54 32.03
CA ILE A 80 -3.46 -19.49 31.81
C ILE A 80 -3.56 -18.55 33.01
N SER A 81 -3.56 -17.24 32.75
CA SER A 81 -3.67 -16.21 33.79
C SER A 81 -5.10 -16.13 34.36
N ALA A 82 -5.25 -15.47 35.50
CA ALA A 82 -6.57 -15.12 36.04
C ALA A 82 -7.39 -14.22 35.10
N THR A 83 -6.74 -13.49 34.19
CA THR A 83 -7.37 -12.64 33.16
C THR A 83 -7.65 -13.37 31.84
N GLY A 84 -7.39 -14.70 31.77
CA GLY A 84 -7.67 -15.51 30.58
C GLY A 84 -6.58 -15.51 29.51
N LEU A 85 -5.40 -14.95 29.77
CA LEU A 85 -4.26 -15.03 28.86
C LEU A 85 -3.62 -16.43 28.95
N TYR A 86 -3.81 -17.24 27.92
CA TYR A 86 -3.15 -18.54 27.76
C TYR A 86 -1.75 -18.37 27.17
N THR A 87 -0.78 -19.15 27.67
CA THR A 87 0.58 -19.26 27.16
C THR A 87 0.86 -20.71 26.79
N ALA A 88 1.21 -20.96 25.54
CA ALA A 88 1.54 -22.29 25.04
C ALA A 88 2.84 -22.83 25.66
N PRO A 89 2.96 -24.16 25.86
CA PRO A 89 4.20 -24.77 26.35
C PRO A 89 5.31 -24.70 25.29
N ALA A 90 6.55 -25.00 25.68
CA ALA A 90 7.71 -24.97 24.78
C ALA A 90 7.76 -26.13 23.76
N ASN A 91 7.06 -27.24 24.05
CA ASN A 91 6.94 -28.42 23.19
C ASN A 91 5.48 -28.67 22.85
N ILE A 92 5.19 -29.20 21.65
CA ILE A 92 3.82 -29.56 21.29
C ILE A 92 3.31 -30.69 22.20
N PRO A 93 2.13 -30.56 22.85
CA PRO A 93 1.55 -31.62 23.68
C PRO A 93 1.15 -32.83 22.84
N THR A 94 0.95 -33.99 23.46
CA THR A 94 0.39 -35.18 22.80
C THR A 94 -0.94 -35.58 23.48
N PRO A 95 -2.10 -35.43 22.82
CA PRO A 95 -2.33 -34.83 21.50
C PRO A 95 -2.05 -33.32 21.48
N ALA A 96 -1.82 -32.75 20.30
CA ALA A 96 -1.50 -31.33 20.08
C ALA A 96 -2.64 -30.33 20.38
N ILE A 97 -3.69 -30.78 21.09
CA ILE A 97 -4.85 -29.98 21.45
C ILE A 97 -4.97 -29.97 22.98
N VAL A 98 -5.09 -28.78 23.55
CA VAL A 98 -5.43 -28.58 24.96
C VAL A 98 -6.77 -27.86 25.09
N THR A 99 -7.47 -28.09 26.20
CA THR A 99 -8.74 -27.45 26.52
C THR A 99 -8.54 -26.36 27.55
N VAL A 100 -8.82 -25.13 27.18
CA VAL A 100 -8.96 -23.99 28.10
C VAL A 100 -10.39 -24.00 28.63
N THR A 101 -10.56 -23.98 29.96
CA THR A 101 -11.89 -24.00 30.61
C THR A 101 -12.00 -22.86 31.61
N ALA A 102 -13.05 -22.05 31.50
CA ALA A 102 -13.49 -21.13 32.53
C ALA A 102 -14.59 -21.80 33.37
N VAL A 103 -14.41 -21.86 34.69
CA VAL A 103 -15.42 -22.33 35.64
C VAL A 103 -16.00 -21.12 36.37
N SER A 104 -17.33 -20.99 36.47
CA SER A 104 -17.95 -19.88 37.19
C SER A 104 -17.66 -19.98 38.69
N GLN A 105 -17.33 -18.85 39.33
CA GLN A 105 -17.24 -18.77 40.79
C GLN A 105 -18.61 -18.58 41.47
N ALA A 106 -19.66 -18.24 40.71
CA ALA A 106 -21.03 -18.17 41.22
C ALA A 106 -21.70 -19.56 41.29
N ASP A 107 -21.45 -20.41 40.30
CA ASP A 107 -21.89 -21.81 40.27
C ASP A 107 -20.75 -22.69 39.72
N PRO A 108 -19.96 -23.34 40.60
CA PRO A 108 -18.87 -24.22 40.18
C PRO A 108 -19.28 -25.44 39.34
N THR A 109 -20.58 -25.72 39.18
CA THR A 109 -21.07 -26.75 38.26
C THR A 109 -21.14 -26.27 36.80
N LYS A 110 -20.97 -24.96 36.56
CA LYS A 110 -21.03 -24.34 35.23
C LYS A 110 -19.65 -23.99 34.72
N SER A 111 -19.36 -24.41 33.49
CA SER A 111 -18.12 -24.08 32.80
C SER A 111 -18.34 -23.87 31.31
N GLY A 112 -17.53 -22.99 30.73
CA GLY A 112 -17.38 -22.82 29.29
C GLY A 112 -15.96 -23.24 28.89
N SER A 113 -15.77 -23.77 27.69
CA SER A 113 -14.47 -24.26 27.24
C SER A 113 -14.16 -23.83 25.81
N ALA A 114 -12.86 -23.75 25.50
CA ALA A 114 -12.31 -23.53 24.18
C ALA A 114 -11.16 -24.51 23.89
N SER A 115 -11.02 -24.93 22.63
CA SER A 115 -9.93 -25.83 22.19
C SER A 115 -8.75 -25.03 21.63
N VAL A 116 -7.55 -25.27 22.15
CA VAL A 116 -6.32 -24.65 21.65
C VAL A 116 -5.47 -25.72 20.97
N THR A 117 -5.24 -25.57 19.67
CA THR A 117 -4.27 -26.38 18.94
C THR A 117 -2.90 -25.73 19.06
N VAL A 118 -1.94 -26.41 19.68
CA VAL A 118 -0.56 -25.93 19.78
C VAL A 118 0.19 -26.32 18.51
N THR A 119 0.81 -25.34 17.85
CA THR A 119 1.51 -25.50 16.57
C THR A 119 3.02 -25.26 16.72
N VAL A 120 3.81 -25.62 15.70
CA VAL A 120 5.24 -25.23 15.67
C VAL A 120 5.38 -23.72 15.59
N ALA A 121 6.48 -23.18 16.11
CA ALA A 121 6.88 -21.80 15.87
C ALA A 121 8.07 -21.78 14.90
N VAL A 122 8.04 -20.89 13.91
CA VAL A 122 9.11 -20.71 12.94
C VAL A 122 9.54 -19.24 12.93
N SER A 123 10.84 -18.98 12.91
CA SER A 123 11.39 -17.62 12.78
C SER A 123 12.54 -17.59 11.76
N VAL A 124 12.73 -16.43 11.14
CA VAL A 124 13.83 -16.17 10.18
C VAL A 124 14.69 -15.02 10.71
N THR A 125 16.01 -15.19 10.63
CA THR A 125 17.00 -14.18 11.05
C THR A 125 17.99 -13.93 9.90
N PRO A 126 18.31 -12.65 9.56
CA PRO A 126 17.67 -11.43 10.06
C PRO A 126 16.20 -11.34 9.61
N SER A 127 15.35 -10.64 10.37
CA SER A 127 13.93 -10.47 10.01
C SER A 127 13.70 -9.34 9.00
N GLN A 128 14.69 -8.51 8.75
CA GLN A 128 14.69 -7.46 7.72
C GLN A 128 16.08 -7.33 7.09
N ALA A 129 16.14 -7.00 5.80
CA ALA A 129 17.37 -6.65 5.09
C ALA A 129 17.12 -5.57 4.02
N VAL A 130 18.16 -4.83 3.66
CA VAL A 130 18.17 -3.92 2.50
C VAL A 130 19.35 -4.32 1.62
N LEU A 131 19.09 -4.59 0.34
CA LEU A 131 20.07 -5.15 -0.60
C LEU A 131 20.12 -4.38 -1.91
N ASN A 132 21.32 -4.22 -2.46
CA ASN A 132 21.52 -3.78 -3.83
C ASN A 132 21.12 -4.89 -4.83
N LEU A 133 20.95 -4.52 -6.10
CA LEU A 133 20.66 -5.47 -7.17
C LEU A 133 21.73 -6.56 -7.24
N SER A 134 21.32 -7.82 -7.42
CA SER A 134 22.18 -9.01 -7.44
C SER A 134 23.02 -9.27 -6.17
N ALA A 135 22.83 -8.51 -5.08
CA ALA A 135 23.51 -8.78 -3.81
C ALA A 135 22.90 -9.99 -3.08
N GLN A 136 23.65 -10.58 -2.14
CA GLN A 136 23.24 -11.78 -1.41
C GLN A 136 23.08 -11.54 0.09
N GLN A 137 22.16 -12.28 0.71
CA GLN A 137 21.95 -12.31 2.16
C GLN A 137 21.71 -13.74 2.62
N GLN A 138 22.47 -14.18 3.63
CA GLN A 138 22.18 -15.43 4.32
C GLN A 138 21.02 -15.22 5.30
N PHE A 139 19.96 -15.99 5.14
CA PHE A 139 18.92 -16.15 6.15
C PHE A 139 19.09 -17.48 6.88
N ALA A 140 18.74 -17.50 8.17
CA ALA A 140 18.71 -18.69 9.00
C ALA A 140 17.30 -18.87 9.58
N ALA A 141 16.76 -20.09 9.45
CA ALA A 141 15.47 -20.46 10.02
C ALA A 141 15.64 -21.18 11.36
N THR A 142 14.77 -20.89 12.33
CA THR A 142 14.65 -21.67 13.57
C THR A 142 13.23 -22.23 13.65
N VAL A 143 13.11 -23.55 13.84
CA VAL A 143 11.83 -24.23 14.08
C VAL A 143 11.82 -24.75 15.52
N SER A 144 10.75 -24.43 16.25
CA SER A 144 10.57 -24.81 17.66
C SER A 144 9.30 -25.64 17.87
N GLY A 145 9.35 -26.52 18.88
CA GLY A 145 8.19 -27.31 19.35
C GLY A 145 8.15 -28.76 18.84
N GLN A 146 9.01 -29.14 17.89
CA GLN A 146 9.15 -30.50 17.38
C GLN A 146 10.62 -30.86 17.09
N SER A 147 10.89 -32.14 16.89
CA SER A 147 12.23 -32.67 16.57
C SER A 147 12.64 -32.49 15.10
N ASN A 148 11.68 -32.48 14.16
CA ASN A 148 11.96 -32.12 12.77
C ASN A 148 12.01 -30.58 12.65
N THR A 149 13.21 -30.06 12.39
CA THR A 149 13.48 -28.63 12.22
C THR A 149 13.71 -28.20 10.78
N ALA A 150 13.55 -29.11 9.80
CA ALA A 150 13.76 -28.81 8.39
C ALA A 150 12.69 -27.86 7.83
N VAL A 151 13.11 -26.95 6.95
CA VAL A 151 12.26 -25.96 6.27
C VAL A 151 12.40 -26.05 4.76
N THR A 152 11.40 -25.57 4.04
CA THR A 152 11.49 -25.19 2.62
C THR A 152 11.45 -23.67 2.51
N TRP A 153 12.23 -23.09 1.59
CA TRP A 153 12.27 -21.64 1.37
C TRP A 153 11.45 -21.20 0.16
N ASP A 154 10.76 -20.06 0.28
CA ASP A 154 10.09 -19.36 -0.81
C ASP A 154 10.41 -17.86 -0.79
N VAL A 155 10.19 -17.21 -1.94
CA VAL A 155 10.20 -15.74 -2.06
C VAL A 155 8.85 -15.32 -2.64
N ASN A 156 8.13 -14.44 -1.93
CA ASN A 156 6.76 -14.01 -2.26
C ASN A 156 5.77 -15.19 -2.51
N GLY A 157 5.98 -16.33 -1.85
CA GLY A 157 5.15 -17.54 -2.05
C GLY A 157 5.57 -18.42 -3.23
N THR A 158 6.58 -18.04 -4.02
CA THR A 158 7.18 -18.87 -5.06
C THR A 158 8.32 -19.72 -4.46
N PRO A 159 8.22 -21.06 -4.41
CA PRO A 159 9.28 -21.92 -3.85
C PRO A 159 10.62 -21.70 -4.56
N GLY A 160 11.68 -21.40 -3.80
CA GLY A 160 12.99 -21.02 -4.33
C GLY A 160 13.09 -19.65 -5.01
N GLY A 161 11.98 -18.93 -5.20
CA GLY A 161 11.91 -17.63 -5.88
C GLY A 161 12.12 -17.69 -7.40
N ASP A 162 12.26 -16.53 -8.02
CA ASP A 162 12.48 -16.38 -9.47
C ASP A 162 13.31 -15.11 -9.80
N SER A 163 13.58 -14.87 -11.09
CA SER A 163 14.41 -13.74 -11.53
C SER A 163 13.80 -12.35 -11.32
N THR A 164 12.50 -12.25 -11.02
CA THR A 164 11.77 -10.99 -10.80
C THR A 164 11.73 -10.58 -9.33
N VAL A 165 11.62 -11.56 -8.41
CA VAL A 165 11.60 -11.31 -6.95
C VAL A 165 12.90 -11.69 -6.24
N GLY A 166 13.84 -12.32 -6.93
CA GLY A 166 15.06 -12.90 -6.36
C GLY A 166 14.88 -14.39 -6.02
N THR A 167 16.00 -15.10 -5.88
CA THR A 167 16.03 -16.54 -5.63
C THR A 167 16.61 -16.87 -4.27
N ILE A 168 16.20 -17.99 -3.68
CA ILE A 168 16.74 -18.49 -2.41
C ILE A 168 17.03 -19.99 -2.49
N ASP A 169 18.20 -20.41 -2.01
CA ASP A 169 18.58 -21.82 -1.99
C ASP A 169 18.09 -22.57 -0.74
N ASN A 170 18.38 -23.88 -0.68
CA ASN A 170 17.99 -24.72 0.45
C ASN A 170 18.75 -24.43 1.76
N THR A 171 19.86 -23.68 1.70
CA THR A 171 20.62 -23.22 2.88
C THR A 171 20.06 -21.91 3.44
N GLY A 172 19.21 -21.21 2.69
CA GLY A 172 18.67 -19.90 3.03
C GLY A 172 19.49 -18.74 2.46
N LEU A 173 20.40 -18.98 1.50
CA LEU A 173 21.13 -17.91 0.82
C LEU A 173 20.22 -17.28 -0.25
N PHE A 174 19.73 -16.08 0.05
CA PHE A 174 18.94 -15.27 -0.88
C PHE A 174 19.86 -14.47 -1.81
N THR A 175 19.50 -14.38 -3.09
CA THR A 175 20.11 -13.51 -4.10
C THR A 175 19.05 -12.55 -4.63
N ALA A 176 19.29 -11.25 -4.46
CA ALA A 176 18.43 -10.18 -4.96
C ALA A 176 18.28 -10.23 -6.49
N PRO A 177 17.14 -9.81 -7.05
CA PRO A 177 16.95 -9.75 -8.50
C PRO A 177 17.92 -8.73 -9.15
N ALA A 178 18.13 -8.87 -10.45
CA ALA A 178 18.97 -7.97 -11.26
C ALA A 178 18.25 -6.67 -11.67
N ALA A 179 16.94 -6.57 -11.41
CA ALA A 179 16.12 -5.38 -11.62
C ALA A 179 15.26 -5.12 -10.37
N ILE A 180 14.81 -3.87 -10.17
CA ILE A 180 13.97 -3.49 -9.04
C ILE A 180 12.57 -4.11 -9.21
N PRO A 181 12.08 -4.91 -8.24
CA PRO A 181 10.71 -5.41 -8.26
C PRO A 181 9.70 -4.28 -8.00
N SER A 182 8.43 -4.50 -8.34
CA SER A 182 7.32 -3.57 -8.04
C SER A 182 6.25 -4.34 -7.25
N PRO A 183 6.09 -4.08 -5.93
CA PRO A 183 6.86 -3.15 -5.10
C PRO A 183 8.33 -3.58 -4.92
N SER A 184 9.20 -2.65 -4.51
CA SER A 184 10.63 -2.92 -4.27
C SER A 184 10.91 -3.80 -3.03
N GLN A 185 9.87 -4.19 -2.28
CA GLN A 185 9.95 -5.11 -1.14
C GLN A 185 9.52 -6.52 -1.55
N VAL A 186 10.32 -7.52 -1.16
CA VAL A 186 10.00 -8.94 -1.28
C VAL A 186 10.01 -9.61 0.10
N THR A 187 9.24 -10.68 0.24
CA THR A 187 9.16 -11.48 1.47
C THR A 187 9.89 -12.80 1.26
N VAL A 188 10.91 -13.06 2.07
CA VAL A 188 11.56 -14.37 2.16
C VAL A 188 10.84 -15.17 3.25
N SER A 189 10.42 -16.40 2.96
CA SER A 189 9.72 -17.26 3.92
C SER A 189 10.45 -18.59 4.13
N ALA A 190 10.53 -19.03 5.38
CA ALA A 190 10.87 -20.41 5.74
C ALA A 190 9.60 -21.12 6.20
N VAL A 191 9.15 -22.12 5.45
CA VAL A 191 7.96 -22.94 5.74
C VAL A 191 8.38 -24.23 6.43
N SER A 192 7.72 -24.61 7.53
CA SER A 192 8.04 -25.85 8.25
C SER A 192 7.66 -27.09 7.44
N THR A 193 8.59 -28.03 7.28
CA THR A 193 8.30 -29.34 6.66
C THR A 193 7.42 -30.22 7.55
N ALA A 194 7.38 -29.97 8.86
CA ALA A 194 6.58 -30.74 9.82
C ALA A 194 5.14 -30.23 9.94
N ASP A 195 4.90 -28.95 9.64
CA ASP A 195 3.57 -28.33 9.57
C ASP A 195 3.60 -27.21 8.51
N PRO A 196 3.28 -27.51 7.23
CA PRO A 196 3.29 -26.53 6.15
C PRO A 196 2.31 -25.37 6.30
N THR A 197 1.49 -25.34 7.37
CA THR A 197 0.66 -24.17 7.71
C THR A 197 1.41 -23.11 8.52
N GLN A 198 2.64 -23.38 8.94
CA GLN A 198 3.47 -22.49 9.76
C GLN A 198 4.73 -22.06 9.01
N SER A 199 5.00 -20.76 9.01
CA SER A 199 6.19 -20.15 8.42
C SER A 199 6.74 -19.02 9.28
N GLY A 200 8.03 -18.75 9.10
CA GLY A 200 8.68 -17.52 9.56
C GLY A 200 9.06 -16.69 8.34
N ASN A 201 9.00 -15.35 8.45
CA ASN A 201 9.23 -14.46 7.31
C ASN A 201 10.28 -13.39 7.63
N ALA A 202 10.96 -12.93 6.59
CA ALA A 202 11.81 -11.75 6.59
C ALA A 202 11.45 -10.82 5.43
N ALA A 203 11.42 -9.51 5.67
CA ALA A 203 11.15 -8.51 4.64
C ALA A 203 12.47 -7.99 4.06
N VAL A 204 12.60 -8.01 2.74
CA VAL A 204 13.82 -7.58 2.04
C VAL A 204 13.48 -6.44 1.08
N THR A 205 14.06 -5.27 1.32
CA THR A 205 13.95 -4.13 0.41
C THR A 205 15.09 -4.17 -0.61
N ILE A 206 14.75 -4.09 -1.90
CA ILE A 206 15.70 -4.13 -3.01
C ILE A 206 15.93 -2.72 -3.55
N GLY A 207 17.19 -2.28 -3.58
CA GLY A 207 17.60 -0.91 -3.88
C GLY A 207 17.58 0.01 -2.66
N ASP A 208 18.38 1.09 -2.71
CA ASP A 208 18.33 2.17 -1.72
C ASP A 208 17.38 3.28 -2.17
N VAL A 209 16.16 3.29 -1.62
CA VAL A 209 15.18 4.38 -1.82
C VAL A 209 15.52 5.64 -1.01
N THR A 210 16.42 5.54 -0.02
CA THR A 210 16.77 6.68 0.85
C THR A 210 17.66 7.69 0.14
N ILE A 211 18.27 7.35 -1.01
CA ILE A 211 19.08 8.34 -1.76
C ILE A 211 18.22 9.50 -2.26
N ASN A 212 16.98 9.23 -2.68
CA ASN A 212 16.01 10.24 -3.10
C ASN A 212 15.50 11.12 -1.94
N GLN A 213 15.85 10.82 -0.68
CA GLN A 213 15.44 11.58 0.51
C GLN A 213 16.60 12.34 1.16
N LYS A 214 17.84 12.06 0.76
CA LYS A 214 19.04 12.70 1.34
C LYS A 214 19.22 14.12 0.81
N ILE A 215 19.79 14.99 1.65
CA ILE A 215 20.36 16.26 1.19
C ILE A 215 21.44 15.94 0.17
N GLU A 216 21.36 16.53 -1.02
CA GLU A 216 22.38 16.39 -2.06
C GLU A 216 23.42 17.53 -1.98
N ALA A 217 24.58 17.31 -2.58
CA ALA A 217 25.55 18.37 -2.81
C ALA A 217 25.22 19.07 -4.13
N ALA A 218 25.29 20.41 -4.15
CA ALA A 218 25.09 21.18 -5.37
C ALA A 218 26.20 20.88 -6.40
N PRO A 219 25.87 20.70 -7.70
CA PRO A 219 24.53 20.70 -8.27
C PRO A 219 23.76 19.40 -7.99
N ILE A 220 22.51 19.49 -7.53
CA ILE A 220 21.65 18.33 -7.25
C ILE A 220 21.25 17.60 -8.54
N ALA A 221 21.04 16.30 -8.45
CA ALA A 221 20.23 15.56 -9.42
C ALA A 221 18.72 15.76 -9.15
N LEU A 222 17.90 15.38 -10.11
CA LEU A 222 16.45 15.35 -10.02
C LEU A 222 15.95 13.92 -9.73
N GLY A 223 14.65 13.73 -9.53
CA GLY A 223 14.09 12.53 -8.88
C GLY A 223 14.27 12.53 -7.36
N THR A 224 14.93 13.55 -6.82
CA THR A 224 15.15 13.80 -5.40
C THR A 224 13.92 14.44 -4.73
N SER A 225 13.86 14.34 -3.40
CA SER A 225 12.88 15.01 -2.55
C SER A 225 12.95 16.52 -2.72
N GLY A 226 11.79 17.17 -2.80
CA GLY A 226 11.72 18.62 -2.75
C GLY A 226 10.29 19.13 -2.73
N GLY A 227 10.16 20.44 -2.64
CA GLY A 227 8.86 21.10 -2.58
C GLY A 227 9.01 22.57 -2.22
N ASN A 228 7.87 23.24 -2.11
CA ASN A 228 7.81 24.63 -1.69
C ASN A 228 8.08 24.76 -0.17
N GLU A 229 9.02 25.63 0.22
CA GLU A 229 9.45 25.81 1.62
C GLU A 229 8.32 26.35 2.55
N ASN A 230 7.23 26.84 1.96
CA ASN A 230 6.03 27.31 2.64
C ASN A 230 4.90 26.26 2.70
N ASP A 231 5.06 25.04 2.15
CA ASP A 231 4.01 24.01 2.19
C ASP A 231 3.97 23.23 3.52
N ARG A 232 3.68 23.98 4.58
CA ARG A 232 3.66 23.49 5.96
C ARG A 232 2.62 24.19 6.82
N THR A 233 2.25 23.48 7.87
CA THR A 233 1.43 23.95 8.98
C THR A 233 2.24 23.90 10.28
N THR A 234 1.62 24.23 11.41
CA THR A 234 2.24 24.07 12.74
C THR A 234 2.39 22.61 13.19
N LYS A 235 1.92 21.64 12.40
CA LYS A 235 1.91 20.21 12.75
C LYS A 235 2.46 19.28 11.67
N LEU A 236 2.42 19.68 10.41
CA LEU A 236 2.69 18.85 9.23
C LEU A 236 3.43 19.66 8.17
N CYS A 237 4.26 19.00 7.37
CA CYS A 237 4.82 19.53 6.14
C CYS A 237 4.62 18.53 5.00
N CYS A 238 4.67 19.06 3.78
CA CYS A 238 4.46 18.30 2.55
C CYS A 238 5.65 18.47 1.62
N SER A 239 5.89 17.43 0.83
CA SER A 239 6.99 17.35 -0.13
C SER A 239 6.61 16.31 -1.18
N GLY A 240 7.19 16.47 -2.37
CA GLY A 240 7.08 15.50 -3.45
C GLY A 240 8.45 15.26 -4.04
N THR A 241 8.49 15.09 -5.35
CA THR A 241 9.70 14.86 -6.13
C THR A 241 9.99 16.08 -7.02
N LEU A 242 11.25 16.52 -7.06
CA LEU A 242 11.75 17.46 -8.07
C LEU A 242 11.98 16.66 -9.36
N GLY A 243 11.00 16.67 -10.27
CA GLY A 243 10.82 15.61 -11.27
C GLY A 243 11.85 15.54 -12.39
N SER A 244 11.96 16.62 -13.17
CA SER A 244 12.81 16.70 -14.35
C SER A 244 13.14 18.16 -14.69
N LEU A 245 14.16 18.38 -15.50
CA LEU A 245 14.57 19.72 -15.91
C LEU A 245 13.93 20.04 -17.26
N VAL A 246 13.32 21.22 -17.37
CA VAL A 246 12.83 21.77 -18.65
C VAL A 246 13.52 23.07 -18.99
N VAL A 247 13.66 23.35 -20.28
CA VAL A 247 14.15 24.64 -20.79
C VAL A 247 13.06 25.33 -21.60
N ARG A 248 12.92 26.65 -21.41
CA ARG A 248 12.03 27.51 -22.19
C ARG A 248 12.71 28.85 -22.39
N ALA A 249 12.80 29.32 -23.64
CA ALA A 249 13.48 30.57 -24.01
C ALA A 249 14.94 30.70 -23.48
N GLY A 250 15.63 29.57 -23.30
CA GLY A 250 16.99 29.51 -22.73
C GLY A 250 17.06 29.52 -21.19
N THR A 251 15.93 29.68 -20.49
CA THR A 251 15.86 29.58 -19.03
C THR A 251 15.51 28.14 -18.60
N PHE A 252 16.24 27.63 -17.60
CA PHE A 252 16.03 26.31 -17.01
C PHE A 252 15.06 26.37 -15.83
N TYR A 253 14.17 25.38 -15.75
CA TYR A 253 13.21 25.22 -14.67
C TYR A 253 13.11 23.75 -14.20
N ILE A 254 12.96 23.53 -12.90
CA ILE A 254 12.50 22.25 -12.37
C ILE A 254 11.01 22.09 -12.71
N LEU A 255 10.63 20.95 -13.29
CA LEU A 255 9.25 20.50 -13.49
C LEU A 255 8.85 19.51 -12.39
N SER A 256 7.70 19.76 -11.76
CA SER A 256 7.03 18.86 -10.80
C SER A 256 5.51 19.18 -10.79
N ASN A 257 4.72 18.71 -9.84
CA ASN A 257 3.28 19.00 -9.77
C ASN A 257 2.96 20.37 -9.17
N SER A 258 1.78 20.91 -9.50
CA SER A 258 1.21 22.08 -8.83
C SER A 258 0.94 21.82 -7.36
N HIS A 259 0.52 20.61 -6.99
CA HIS A 259 0.32 20.26 -5.59
C HIS A 259 1.63 20.09 -4.80
N VAL A 260 2.80 20.04 -5.46
CA VAL A 260 4.13 19.91 -4.84
C VAL A 260 4.87 21.25 -4.77
N LEU A 261 4.92 22.01 -5.86
CA LEU A 261 5.65 23.29 -5.91
C LEU A 261 4.77 24.52 -5.65
N ALA A 262 3.46 24.42 -5.86
CA ALA A 262 2.53 25.55 -5.76
C ALA A 262 1.50 25.41 -4.61
N ARG A 263 1.81 24.60 -3.58
CA ARG A 263 1.03 24.49 -2.33
C ARG A 263 -0.45 24.15 -2.59
N SER A 264 -0.69 23.13 -3.42
CA SER A 264 -2.04 22.80 -3.91
C SER A 264 -2.77 23.97 -4.60
N GLY A 265 -2.01 24.76 -5.38
CA GLY A 265 -2.49 25.91 -6.14
C GLY A 265 -2.68 27.20 -5.33
N GLN A 266 -2.14 27.28 -4.10
CA GLN A 266 -2.27 28.43 -3.20
C GLN A 266 -1.01 29.32 -3.12
N ALA A 267 0.07 28.97 -3.82
CA ALA A 267 1.32 29.73 -3.79
C ALA A 267 1.23 31.07 -4.54
N ALA A 268 1.94 32.08 -4.01
CA ALA A 268 2.29 33.29 -4.74
C ALA A 268 3.47 33.03 -5.71
N LEU A 269 3.75 33.99 -6.60
CA LEU A 269 4.89 33.95 -7.51
C LEU A 269 5.81 35.17 -7.25
N PRO A 270 7.14 34.99 -7.05
CA PRO A 270 7.82 33.71 -6.80
C PRO A 270 7.63 33.21 -5.36
N GLU A 271 7.81 31.90 -5.16
CA GLU A 271 8.00 31.28 -3.84
C GLU A 271 9.16 30.26 -3.92
N PRO A 272 9.96 30.09 -2.86
CA PRO A 272 11.18 29.27 -2.89
C PRO A 272 10.89 27.77 -2.87
N ILE A 273 11.75 27.01 -3.56
CA ILE A 273 11.74 25.55 -3.67
C ILE A 273 13.04 24.99 -3.07
N GLY A 274 12.89 24.12 -2.07
CA GLY A 274 13.99 23.51 -1.33
C GLY A 274 14.33 22.08 -1.78
N GLN A 275 15.61 21.72 -1.65
CA GLN A 275 16.11 20.33 -1.62
C GLN A 275 16.85 20.07 -0.30
N PRO A 276 16.60 18.95 0.41
CA PRO A 276 15.49 18.04 0.20
C PRO A 276 14.18 18.75 0.59
N GLY A 277 13.04 18.11 0.37
CA GLY A 277 11.77 18.66 0.81
C GLY A 277 11.62 18.65 2.33
N LEU A 278 10.79 19.56 2.85
CA LEU A 278 10.49 19.76 4.28
C LEU A 278 10.29 18.47 5.08
N VAL A 279 9.71 17.43 4.47
CA VAL A 279 9.44 16.13 5.11
C VAL A 279 10.73 15.37 5.44
N ASP A 280 11.82 15.56 4.70
CA ASP A 280 13.10 14.85 4.89
C ASP A 280 14.18 15.69 5.61
N THR A 281 13.86 16.93 5.98
CA THR A 281 14.77 17.78 6.77
C THR A 281 15.07 17.14 8.13
N SER A 282 16.35 16.88 8.44
CA SER A 282 16.76 16.18 9.67
C SER A 282 17.42 17.13 10.70
N PRO A 283 16.95 17.21 11.96
CA PRO A 283 15.86 16.42 12.54
C PRO A 283 14.48 16.87 12.03
N LEU A 284 13.59 15.89 11.81
CA LEU A 284 12.23 16.04 11.26
C LEU A 284 11.45 17.15 11.97
N SER A 285 11.47 18.35 11.39
CA SER A 285 10.96 19.56 12.06
C SER A 285 10.33 20.58 11.11
N CYS A 286 10.18 20.25 9.82
CA CYS A 286 9.57 21.11 8.81
C CYS A 286 10.23 22.50 8.75
N ARG A 287 11.58 22.53 8.74
CA ARG A 287 12.39 23.75 8.85
C ARG A 287 13.17 24.04 7.57
N ALA A 288 12.78 25.13 6.90
CA ALA A 288 13.51 25.71 5.76
C ALA A 288 14.99 26.03 6.01
N ALA A 289 15.41 26.22 7.26
CA ALA A 289 16.81 26.53 7.61
C ALA A 289 17.82 25.37 7.38
N LEU A 290 17.38 24.23 6.85
CA LEU A 290 18.22 23.10 6.42
C LEU A 290 18.05 22.76 4.94
N GLU A 291 17.26 23.54 4.21
CA GLU A 291 16.94 23.32 2.80
C GLU A 291 17.92 24.12 1.93
N MET A 292 18.41 23.50 0.86
CA MET A 292 19.10 24.16 -0.22
C MET A 292 18.04 24.81 -1.11
N HIS A 293 17.96 26.14 -1.14
CA HIS A 293 17.11 26.86 -2.10
C HIS A 293 17.64 26.61 -3.52
N VAL A 294 16.93 25.79 -4.29
CA VAL A 294 17.37 25.30 -5.61
C VAL A 294 16.62 25.94 -6.76
N ALA A 295 15.41 26.48 -6.54
CA ALA A 295 14.61 27.12 -7.57
C ALA A 295 13.53 28.07 -7.01
N ASP A 296 13.06 29.00 -7.84
CA ASP A 296 11.97 29.93 -7.53
C ASP A 296 10.72 29.64 -8.39
N LEU A 297 9.59 29.33 -7.77
CA LEU A 297 8.33 29.00 -8.44
C LEU A 297 7.95 30.09 -9.46
N SER A 298 7.74 29.69 -10.71
CA SER A 298 7.60 30.63 -11.84
C SER A 298 6.25 30.54 -12.56
N GLN A 299 5.65 29.36 -12.65
CA GLN A 299 4.32 29.15 -13.26
C GLN A 299 3.75 27.81 -12.81
N PHE A 300 2.42 27.70 -12.66
CA PHE A 300 1.75 26.44 -12.34
C PHE A 300 0.33 26.38 -12.94
N ALA A 301 -0.20 25.17 -13.08
CA ALA A 301 -1.60 24.93 -13.41
C ALA A 301 -2.47 24.97 -12.14
N PRO A 302 -3.49 25.84 -12.03
CA PRO A 302 -4.44 25.77 -10.92
C PRO A 302 -5.18 24.42 -10.92
N LEU A 303 -5.48 23.87 -9.75
CA LEU A 303 -6.14 22.56 -9.59
C LEU A 303 -7.67 22.67 -9.81
N GLN A 304 -8.06 23.10 -11.02
CA GLN A 304 -9.43 23.47 -11.40
C GLN A 304 -9.71 23.05 -12.87
N ASN A 305 -9.52 21.77 -13.19
CA ASN A 305 -9.73 21.16 -14.52
C ASN A 305 -8.87 21.77 -15.67
N ASN A 306 -7.64 22.22 -15.38
CA ASN A 306 -6.73 22.79 -16.39
C ASN A 306 -5.94 21.75 -17.22
N GLY A 307 -6.42 20.50 -17.26
CA GLY A 307 -5.84 19.40 -18.05
C GLY A 307 -4.56 18.76 -17.49
N VAL A 308 -3.77 19.49 -16.70
CA VAL A 308 -2.54 18.99 -16.05
C VAL A 308 -2.43 19.43 -14.59
N ASP A 309 -1.64 18.68 -13.81
CA ASP A 309 -1.18 19.05 -12.46
C ASP A 309 0.34 19.23 -12.51
N ALA A 310 0.77 20.44 -12.86
CA ALA A 310 2.16 20.73 -13.16
C ALA A 310 2.56 22.15 -12.77
N ALA A 311 3.80 22.30 -12.30
CA ALA A 311 4.45 23.56 -11.97
C ALA A 311 5.90 23.56 -12.43
N ILE A 312 6.39 24.74 -12.82
CA ILE A 312 7.79 25.01 -13.13
C ILE A 312 8.37 26.06 -12.19
N ALA A 313 9.59 25.81 -11.71
CA ALA A 313 10.36 26.72 -10.85
C ALA A 313 11.74 26.98 -11.45
N GLN A 314 12.11 28.24 -11.67
CA GLN A 314 13.36 28.65 -12.32
C GLN A 314 14.55 28.29 -11.42
N ILE A 315 15.54 27.57 -11.96
CA ILE A 315 16.67 27.13 -11.13
C ILE A 315 17.55 28.29 -10.65
N VAL A 316 18.09 28.14 -9.46
CA VAL A 316 19.23 28.94 -8.97
C VAL A 316 20.50 28.39 -9.63
N THR A 317 21.28 29.26 -10.26
CA THR A 317 22.50 28.89 -10.98
C THR A 317 23.46 28.09 -10.09
N GLY A 318 23.87 26.91 -10.58
CA GLY A 318 24.80 26.02 -9.89
C GLY A 318 24.18 25.10 -8.82
N GLN A 319 22.89 25.26 -8.49
CA GLN A 319 22.22 24.42 -7.51
C GLN A 319 21.64 23.13 -8.11
N VAL A 320 21.32 23.10 -9.41
CA VAL A 320 20.72 21.95 -10.12
C VAL A 320 21.59 21.53 -11.30
N ASP A 321 21.72 20.22 -11.55
CA ASP A 321 22.47 19.67 -12.68
C ASP A 321 21.78 20.00 -14.00
N THR A 322 22.43 20.86 -14.79
CA THR A 322 21.90 21.36 -16.08
C THR A 322 21.97 20.33 -17.21
N THR A 323 22.52 19.14 -16.99
CA THR A 323 22.33 18.00 -17.90
C THR A 323 20.91 17.43 -17.84
N GLY A 324 20.17 17.72 -16.77
CA GLY A 324 18.86 17.13 -16.49
C GLY A 324 18.94 15.75 -15.84
N ALA A 325 20.08 15.38 -15.24
CA ALA A 325 20.27 14.09 -14.58
C ALA A 325 19.20 13.80 -13.52
N ILE A 326 18.59 12.61 -13.60
CA ILE A 326 17.65 12.09 -12.61
C ILE A 326 18.31 10.90 -11.91
N LEU A 327 18.24 10.87 -10.58
CA LEU A 327 18.70 9.77 -9.72
C LEU A 327 18.21 8.42 -10.26
N GLN A 328 19.07 7.40 -10.26
CA GLN A 328 18.72 6.01 -10.55
C GLN A 328 18.21 5.67 -11.98
N LEU A 329 18.12 6.63 -12.91
CA LEU A 329 17.71 6.32 -14.30
C LEU A 329 18.81 5.71 -15.19
N GLY A 330 20.06 5.69 -14.73
CA GLY A 330 21.22 5.31 -15.53
C GLY A 330 21.58 3.83 -15.54
N ALA A 331 22.88 3.59 -15.76
CA ALA A 331 23.50 2.27 -15.65
C ALA A 331 23.51 1.76 -14.20
N VAL A 332 23.61 0.45 -14.00
CA VAL A 332 23.83 -0.15 -12.68
C VAL A 332 25.33 -0.35 -12.47
N SER A 333 25.86 0.16 -11.35
CA SER A 333 27.25 -0.02 -10.91
C SER A 333 27.27 -0.52 -9.47
N GLY A 334 27.97 -1.62 -9.18
CA GLY A 334 28.00 -2.22 -7.83
C GLY A 334 26.62 -2.62 -7.29
N GLY A 335 25.67 -2.95 -8.18
CA GLY A 335 24.27 -3.22 -7.84
C GLY A 335 23.42 -1.98 -7.55
N VAL A 336 23.96 -0.76 -7.69
CA VAL A 336 23.26 0.52 -7.48
C VAL A 336 22.97 1.19 -8.83
N PRO A 337 21.70 1.47 -9.16
CA PRO A 337 21.35 2.32 -10.30
C PRO A 337 21.92 3.74 -10.12
N GLN A 338 22.66 4.23 -11.12
CA GLN A 338 23.29 5.55 -11.12
C GLN A 338 22.35 6.63 -11.67
N SER A 339 22.65 7.90 -11.44
CA SER A 339 21.94 9.01 -12.08
C SER A 339 22.21 9.07 -13.59
N ALA A 340 21.20 9.46 -14.38
CA ALA A 340 21.36 9.79 -15.80
C ALA A 340 20.27 10.76 -16.26
N PRO A 341 20.56 11.62 -17.26
CA PRO A 341 19.54 12.48 -17.85
C PRO A 341 18.55 11.64 -18.70
N PRO A 342 17.25 11.97 -18.73
CA PRO A 342 16.31 11.34 -19.64
C PRO A 342 16.68 11.68 -21.10
N ALA A 343 16.05 11.03 -22.08
CA ALA A 343 16.17 11.48 -23.46
C ALA A 343 15.45 12.83 -23.66
N ASN A 344 15.99 13.69 -24.51
CA ASN A 344 15.40 14.99 -24.84
C ASN A 344 14.22 14.93 -25.84
N THR A 345 13.79 13.72 -26.21
CA THR A 345 12.63 13.46 -27.08
C THR A 345 11.58 12.66 -26.34
N VAL A 346 10.32 13.08 -26.42
CA VAL A 346 9.20 12.44 -25.71
C VAL A 346 8.71 11.18 -26.43
N ALA A 347 8.17 10.23 -25.67
CA ALA A 347 7.48 9.05 -26.17
C ALA A 347 5.97 9.14 -25.88
N ALA A 348 5.14 8.80 -26.86
CA ALA A 348 3.70 8.73 -26.67
C ALA A 348 3.35 7.50 -25.80
N PRO A 349 2.53 7.64 -24.73
CA PRO A 349 2.15 6.51 -23.88
C PRO A 349 1.37 5.46 -24.67
N THR A 350 1.76 4.20 -24.57
CA THR A 350 1.05 3.07 -25.18
C THR A 350 0.81 1.96 -24.16
N VAL A 351 -0.31 1.24 -24.28
CA VAL A 351 -0.65 0.13 -23.37
C VAL A 351 0.42 -0.97 -23.46
N ASN A 352 0.82 -1.49 -22.30
CA ASN A 352 1.97 -2.39 -22.09
C ASN A 352 3.36 -1.78 -22.35
N MET A 353 3.49 -0.46 -22.54
CA MET A 353 4.81 0.19 -22.54
C MET A 353 5.51 -0.05 -21.20
N PRO A 354 6.75 -0.59 -21.18
CA PRO A 354 7.52 -0.72 -19.95
C PRO A 354 8.02 0.67 -19.54
N ILE A 355 7.82 1.01 -18.27
CA ILE A 355 8.09 2.36 -17.75
C ILE A 355 8.92 2.31 -16.48
N ALA A 356 9.64 3.38 -16.24
CA ALA A 356 10.38 3.64 -15.03
C ALA A 356 10.08 5.05 -14.50
N LYS A 357 10.19 5.25 -13.19
CA LYS A 357 10.25 6.58 -12.57
C LYS A 357 11.15 6.54 -11.36
N SER A 358 11.84 7.64 -11.08
CA SER A 358 12.63 7.83 -9.85
C SER A 358 11.97 8.92 -9.03
N GLY A 359 11.60 8.59 -7.79
CA GLY A 359 10.81 9.46 -6.92
C GLY A 359 11.22 9.39 -5.45
N ARG A 360 10.84 10.41 -4.70
CA ARG A 360 11.18 10.59 -3.28
C ARG A 360 10.91 9.35 -2.42
N THR A 361 9.77 8.69 -2.58
CA THR A 361 9.27 7.72 -1.61
C THR A 361 9.66 6.29 -1.98
N THR A 362 9.51 5.92 -3.25
CA THR A 362 9.78 4.55 -3.73
C THR A 362 11.09 4.42 -4.51
N GLY A 363 11.85 5.51 -4.66
CA GLY A 363 13.07 5.54 -5.48
C GLY A 363 12.76 5.22 -6.94
N LEU A 364 13.68 4.52 -7.60
CA LEU A 364 13.44 3.85 -8.86
C LEU A 364 12.33 2.81 -8.69
N SER A 365 11.29 2.91 -9.49
CA SER A 365 10.31 1.84 -9.65
C SER A 365 10.04 1.59 -11.11
N CYS A 366 9.86 0.32 -11.42
CA CYS A 366 9.63 -0.21 -12.75
C CYS A 366 8.18 -0.66 -12.85
N GLY A 367 7.55 -0.56 -14.02
CA GLY A 367 6.18 -0.99 -14.21
C GLY A 367 5.77 -0.98 -15.67
N THR A 368 4.46 -0.97 -15.91
CA THR A 368 3.89 -0.83 -17.26
C THR A 368 2.79 0.21 -17.30
N VAL A 369 2.62 0.87 -18.44
CA VAL A 369 1.38 1.60 -18.75
C VAL A 369 0.26 0.57 -18.92
N GLN A 370 -0.71 0.58 -18.03
CA GLN A 370 -1.88 -0.29 -18.10
C GLN A 370 -3.00 0.35 -18.92
N PHE A 371 -3.19 1.67 -18.79
CA PHE A 371 -4.28 2.39 -19.46
C PHE A 371 -3.82 3.73 -20.06
N THR A 372 -4.40 4.07 -21.21
CA THR A 372 -4.23 5.35 -21.90
C THR A 372 -5.59 5.97 -22.24
N ASN A 373 -5.60 7.24 -22.65
CA ASN A 373 -6.81 8.06 -22.78
C ASN A 373 -7.73 7.92 -21.56
N VAL A 374 -7.15 7.99 -20.35
CA VAL A 374 -7.90 7.82 -19.11
C VAL A 374 -8.56 9.15 -18.74
N SER A 375 -9.84 9.10 -18.41
CA SER A 375 -10.53 10.19 -17.72
C SER A 375 -10.76 9.78 -16.29
N VAL A 376 -10.34 10.60 -15.32
CA VAL A 376 -10.20 10.20 -13.91
C VAL A 376 -10.55 11.34 -12.97
N LYS A 377 -11.26 11.00 -11.88
CA LYS A 377 -11.55 11.86 -10.74
C LYS A 377 -10.44 11.68 -9.70
N VAL A 378 -9.74 12.76 -9.37
CA VAL A 378 -8.66 12.77 -8.38
C VAL A 378 -9.02 13.72 -7.25
N ASP A 379 -8.95 13.22 -6.01
CA ASP A 379 -9.16 14.02 -4.80
C ASP A 379 -7.85 14.68 -4.36
N TYR A 380 -7.91 15.97 -4.06
CA TYR A 380 -6.81 16.81 -3.56
C TYR A 380 -7.17 17.39 -2.21
N SER A 381 -6.26 17.35 -1.23
CA SER A 381 -6.33 18.24 -0.08
C SER A 381 -6.08 19.69 -0.53
N THR A 382 -6.85 20.65 -0.03
CA THR A 382 -6.69 22.07 -0.41
C THR A 382 -5.49 22.76 0.24
N SER A 383 -4.78 22.06 1.13
CA SER A 383 -3.56 22.50 1.81
C SER A 383 -2.85 21.29 2.42
N CYS A 384 -1.57 21.42 2.75
CA CYS A 384 -0.81 20.35 3.40
C CYS A 384 -1.48 19.86 4.70
N GLY A 385 -1.88 18.58 4.73
CA GLY A 385 -2.59 17.98 5.87
C GLY A 385 -4.01 18.55 6.11
N GLY A 386 -4.58 19.25 5.12
CA GLY A 386 -5.92 19.83 5.20
C GLY A 386 -7.02 18.77 5.12
N ALA A 387 -8.04 18.91 5.98
CA ALA A 387 -9.22 18.03 5.97
C ALA A 387 -10.20 18.34 4.82
N THR A 388 -10.13 19.55 4.25
CA THR A 388 -10.93 19.93 3.08
C THR A 388 -10.31 19.31 1.83
N THR A 389 -11.13 18.58 1.07
CA THR A 389 -10.75 18.02 -0.23
C THR A 389 -11.59 18.58 -1.37
N THR A 390 -11.01 18.61 -2.56
CA THR A 390 -11.70 18.91 -3.82
C THR A 390 -11.43 17.80 -4.83
N THR A 391 -12.42 17.46 -5.65
CA THR A 391 -12.26 16.47 -6.73
C THR A 391 -12.07 17.19 -8.05
N VAL A 392 -10.95 16.94 -8.73
CA VAL A 392 -10.65 17.48 -10.07
C VAL A 392 -10.77 16.33 -11.08
N THR A 393 -11.34 16.61 -12.25
CA THR A 393 -11.43 15.61 -13.33
C THR A 393 -10.44 15.95 -14.43
N TYR A 394 -9.60 14.98 -14.77
CA TYR A 394 -8.63 15.07 -15.86
C TYR A 394 -9.00 14.06 -16.94
N SER A 395 -8.88 14.44 -18.22
CA SER A 395 -9.05 13.55 -19.38
C SER A 395 -7.72 13.37 -20.12
N ASN A 396 -7.61 12.34 -20.96
CA ASN A 396 -6.38 11.96 -21.67
C ASN A 396 -5.17 11.62 -20.76
N GLN A 397 -5.40 10.99 -19.62
CA GLN A 397 -4.37 10.63 -18.66
C GLN A 397 -3.77 9.23 -18.94
N VAL A 398 -2.61 8.96 -18.34
CA VAL A 398 -1.91 7.67 -18.37
C VAL A 398 -2.04 7.02 -16.99
N MET A 399 -2.31 5.71 -16.92
CA MET A 399 -2.37 4.98 -15.65
C MET A 399 -1.50 3.72 -15.69
N THR A 400 -0.81 3.44 -14.59
CA THR A 400 0.24 2.42 -14.51
C THR A 400 -0.22 1.11 -13.89
N SER A 401 0.66 0.12 -13.86
CA SER A 401 0.54 -1.05 -12.98
C SER A 401 0.47 -0.64 -11.50
N ALA A 402 -0.12 -1.52 -10.68
CA ALA A 402 -0.12 -1.42 -9.23
C ALA A 402 1.32 -1.41 -8.67
N SER A 403 1.48 -0.92 -7.43
CA SER A 403 2.77 -0.78 -6.73
C SER A 403 3.89 -0.04 -7.50
N PHE A 404 3.54 0.80 -8.47
CA PHE A 404 4.50 1.58 -9.27
C PHE A 404 4.97 2.86 -8.58
N ALA A 405 4.16 3.41 -7.67
CA ALA A 405 4.49 4.60 -6.90
C ALA A 405 3.73 4.62 -5.56
N ASP A 406 4.08 5.59 -4.72
CA ASP A 406 3.42 5.88 -3.45
C ASP A 406 3.35 7.42 -3.20
N ALA A 407 2.67 7.83 -2.14
CA ALA A 407 2.56 9.23 -1.73
C ALA A 407 3.95 9.86 -1.52
N GLY A 408 4.20 11.01 -2.17
CA GLY A 408 5.49 11.69 -2.22
C GLY A 408 6.27 11.47 -3.52
N ASP A 409 5.96 10.43 -4.31
CA ASP A 409 6.50 10.30 -5.67
C ASP A 409 5.86 11.29 -6.67
N SER A 410 4.80 11.99 -6.26
CA SER A 410 4.20 13.11 -6.98
C SER A 410 5.25 14.06 -7.53
N GLY A 411 5.20 14.33 -8.83
CA GLY A 411 6.14 15.15 -9.56
C GLY A 411 7.22 14.34 -10.27
N SER A 412 7.37 13.03 -10.00
CA SER A 412 8.33 12.17 -10.71
C SER A 412 8.05 12.14 -12.21
N LEU A 413 9.11 12.23 -13.02
CA LEU A 413 9.03 11.95 -14.44
C LEU A 413 8.91 10.43 -14.66
N ILE A 414 7.87 10.01 -15.37
CA ILE A 414 7.72 8.66 -15.91
C ILE A 414 8.38 8.63 -17.29
N VAL A 415 9.31 7.71 -17.49
CA VAL A 415 10.00 7.47 -18.77
C VAL A 415 9.72 6.05 -19.28
N ASP A 416 9.85 5.84 -20.59
CA ASP A 416 10.01 4.51 -21.18
C ASP A 416 11.31 3.90 -20.64
N SER A 417 11.23 2.74 -19.98
CA SER A 417 12.40 2.14 -19.32
C SER A 417 13.45 1.62 -20.31
N THR A 418 13.12 1.53 -21.60
CA THR A 418 14.01 1.03 -22.66
C THR A 418 14.79 2.13 -23.38
N THR A 419 14.29 3.36 -23.36
CA THR A 419 14.83 4.50 -24.11
C THR A 419 15.12 5.72 -23.23
N ALA A 420 14.64 5.72 -21.98
CA ALA A 420 14.59 6.87 -21.09
C ALA A 420 13.84 8.08 -21.68
N GLN A 421 13.01 7.86 -22.71
CA GLN A 421 12.16 8.89 -23.28
C GLN A 421 11.05 9.28 -22.29
N PRO A 422 10.86 10.57 -21.98
CA PRO A 422 9.76 11.08 -21.17
C PRO A 422 8.39 10.64 -21.72
N VAL A 423 7.52 10.13 -20.85
CA VAL A 423 6.18 9.63 -21.19
C VAL A 423 5.09 10.43 -20.47
N ALA A 424 5.24 10.64 -19.16
CA ALA A 424 4.24 11.31 -18.33
C ALA A 424 4.84 11.95 -17.08
N LEU A 425 4.13 12.91 -16.49
CA LEU A 425 4.40 13.47 -15.16
C LEU A 425 3.45 12.84 -14.14
N LEU A 426 3.97 12.11 -13.16
CA LEU A 426 3.17 11.45 -12.12
C LEU A 426 2.52 12.49 -11.20
N TYR A 427 1.23 12.34 -10.87
CA TYR A 427 0.52 13.29 -9.98
C TYR A 427 -0.49 12.68 -8.99
N ALA A 428 -0.90 11.42 -9.16
CA ALA A 428 -1.88 10.79 -8.27
C ALA A 428 -1.75 9.26 -8.25
N GLY A 429 -2.47 8.59 -7.36
CA GLY A 429 -2.64 7.14 -7.40
C GLY A 429 -3.76 6.59 -6.50
N ASP A 430 -3.96 5.27 -6.52
CA ASP A 430 -4.96 4.55 -5.72
C ASP A 430 -4.35 3.61 -4.66
N ASN A 431 -5.19 3.08 -3.77
CA ASN A 431 -4.76 2.25 -2.64
C ASN A 431 -4.15 0.88 -3.03
N THR A 432 -3.86 0.62 -4.31
CA THR A 432 -3.07 -0.53 -4.80
C THR A 432 -1.64 -0.16 -5.20
N GLY A 433 -1.28 1.14 -5.21
CA GLY A 433 -0.01 1.62 -5.75
C GLY A 433 -0.08 1.91 -7.27
N ALA A 434 -1.26 1.87 -7.88
CA ALA A 434 -1.43 2.24 -9.29
C ALA A 434 -1.41 3.78 -9.42
N ALA A 435 -0.52 4.29 -10.24
CA ALA A 435 -0.30 5.72 -10.40
C ALA A 435 -1.02 6.28 -11.64
N VAL A 436 -1.25 7.59 -11.62
CA VAL A 436 -1.79 8.37 -12.74
C VAL A 436 -0.79 9.48 -13.09
N GLY A 437 -0.56 9.68 -14.38
CA GLY A 437 0.31 10.72 -14.91
C GLY A 437 -0.30 11.52 -16.05
N ASN A 438 -0.02 12.81 -16.10
CA ASN A 438 -0.32 13.66 -17.25
C ASN A 438 0.64 13.30 -18.39
N PRO A 439 0.19 13.05 -19.64
CA PRO A 439 1.11 12.84 -20.76
C PRO A 439 2.08 14.01 -20.89
N ILE A 440 3.38 13.72 -21.01
CA ILE A 440 4.40 14.76 -20.86
C ILE A 440 4.28 15.85 -21.93
N GLN A 441 3.84 15.52 -23.14
CA GLN A 441 3.59 16.51 -24.20
C GLN A 441 2.54 17.55 -23.77
N GLN A 442 1.44 17.11 -23.14
CA GLN A 442 0.39 18.01 -22.66
C GLN A 442 0.91 18.97 -21.57
N VAL A 443 1.86 18.51 -20.75
CA VAL A 443 2.53 19.33 -19.74
C VAL A 443 3.46 20.36 -20.39
N LEU A 444 4.26 19.96 -21.39
CA LEU A 444 5.14 20.87 -22.13
C LEU A 444 4.33 21.93 -22.91
N ASP A 445 3.23 21.52 -23.54
CA ASP A 445 2.32 22.41 -24.27
C ASP A 445 1.73 23.48 -23.35
N PHE A 446 1.26 23.08 -22.15
CA PHE A 446 0.73 24.00 -21.13
C PHE A 446 1.74 25.09 -20.72
N PHE A 447 3.04 24.78 -20.70
CA PHE A 447 4.10 25.75 -20.38
C PHE A 447 4.61 26.57 -21.57
N THR A 448 3.93 26.56 -22.72
CA THR A 448 4.25 27.48 -23.82
C THR A 448 3.96 28.93 -23.40
N ASP A 449 4.97 29.81 -23.40
CA ASP A 449 4.79 31.27 -23.17
C ASP A 449 5.37 32.09 -24.34
N LYS A 450 4.57 33.02 -24.89
CA LYS A 450 4.91 33.89 -26.03
C LYS A 450 5.54 33.13 -27.22
N GLY A 451 5.03 31.94 -27.52
CA GLY A 451 5.54 31.07 -28.59
C GLY A 451 6.82 30.29 -28.25
N ASN A 452 7.36 30.43 -27.04
CA ASN A 452 8.46 29.60 -26.56
C ASN A 452 7.88 28.37 -25.87
N HIS A 453 8.00 27.22 -26.50
CA HIS A 453 7.65 25.93 -25.92
C HIS A 453 8.64 25.54 -24.81
N ALA A 454 8.15 24.85 -23.78
CA ALA A 454 9.02 24.14 -22.86
C ALA A 454 9.48 22.82 -23.51
N THR A 455 10.73 22.42 -23.29
CA THR A 455 11.26 21.12 -23.72
C THR A 455 12.01 20.44 -22.58
N ILE A 456 11.98 19.11 -22.55
CA ILE A 456 12.77 18.33 -21.57
C ILE A 456 14.27 18.53 -21.87
N VAL A 457 15.03 18.85 -20.84
CA VAL A 457 16.50 18.84 -20.89
C VAL A 457 16.97 17.40 -20.65
N GLY A 458 17.84 16.93 -21.54
CA GLY A 458 18.30 15.56 -21.50
C GLY A 458 19.29 15.21 -22.61
N THR A 459 19.63 13.93 -22.71
CA THR A 459 20.54 13.40 -23.74
C THR A 459 19.85 13.27 -25.10
N SER A 460 20.59 13.50 -26.19
CA SER A 460 20.14 13.19 -27.56
C SER A 460 20.24 11.71 -27.91
N THR A 461 20.89 10.90 -27.07
CA THR A 461 21.08 9.46 -27.24
C THR A 461 20.23 8.72 -26.21
N PRO A 462 19.09 8.11 -26.60
CA PRO A 462 18.28 7.25 -25.74
C PRO A 462 19.09 6.13 -25.08
N HIS A 463 18.75 5.77 -23.85
CA HIS A 463 19.38 4.66 -23.12
C HIS A 463 18.39 3.87 -22.28
N GLN A 464 18.73 2.64 -21.93
CA GLN A 464 17.94 1.81 -21.03
C GLN A 464 18.07 2.33 -19.59
N VAL A 465 16.97 2.28 -18.83
CA VAL A 465 16.98 2.42 -17.37
C VAL A 465 17.40 1.08 -16.80
N SER A 466 18.69 0.93 -16.48
CA SER A 466 19.30 -0.41 -16.34
C SER A 466 18.73 -1.21 -15.17
N GLY A 467 18.29 -0.53 -14.10
CA GLY A 467 17.59 -1.14 -12.97
C GLY A 467 16.18 -1.69 -13.28
N CYS A 468 15.65 -1.49 -14.48
CA CYS A 468 14.33 -2.00 -14.92
C CYS A 468 14.40 -3.06 -16.03
N THR A 469 15.61 -3.51 -16.40
CA THR A 469 15.85 -4.41 -17.56
C THR A 469 15.12 -5.76 -17.47
N GLY A 470 14.82 -6.24 -16.26
CA GLY A 470 14.06 -7.48 -16.06
C GLY A 470 12.60 -7.44 -16.54
N MET A 471 11.98 -6.26 -16.64
CA MET A 471 10.60 -6.14 -17.13
C MET A 471 10.49 -6.16 -18.66
N ALA A 472 11.53 -5.73 -19.38
CA ALA A 472 11.59 -5.82 -20.84
C ALA A 472 11.78 -7.26 -21.35
N ALA A 473 12.24 -8.17 -20.48
CA ALA A 473 12.42 -9.59 -20.77
C ALA A 473 11.18 -10.45 -20.49
N GLN A 474 10.16 -9.90 -19.79
CA GLN A 474 8.85 -10.52 -19.77
C GLN A 474 8.22 -10.33 -21.16
N PRO A 475 7.74 -11.40 -21.83
CA PRO A 475 6.85 -11.21 -22.96
C PRO A 475 5.68 -10.36 -22.48
N ALA A 476 5.34 -9.29 -23.19
CA ALA A 476 4.03 -8.69 -23.02
C ALA A 476 2.97 -9.80 -23.14
N PRO A 477 1.80 -9.71 -22.46
CA PRO A 477 0.71 -10.68 -22.63
C PRO A 477 0.13 -10.78 -24.06
N LEU A 478 0.73 -10.07 -25.02
CA LEU A 478 0.56 -10.17 -26.46
C LEU A 478 1.82 -10.83 -27.03
N ALA A 479 1.88 -12.16 -27.00
CA ALA A 479 3.09 -12.93 -27.32
C ALA A 479 3.37 -13.03 -28.83
N ALA A 480 2.47 -12.49 -29.69
CA ALA A 480 2.66 -12.46 -31.13
C ALA A 480 2.61 -11.05 -31.73
N THR A 481 3.48 -10.77 -32.70
CA THR A 481 3.51 -9.51 -33.48
C THR A 481 2.15 -9.18 -34.10
N SER A 482 1.38 -10.21 -34.49
CA SER A 482 0.01 -10.10 -35.01
C SER A 482 -0.97 -9.54 -33.97
N GLU A 483 -0.91 -9.95 -32.71
CA GLU A 483 -1.79 -9.44 -31.65
C GLU A 483 -1.50 -7.97 -31.34
N ARG A 484 -0.22 -7.57 -31.36
CA ARG A 484 0.18 -6.17 -31.23
C ARG A 484 -0.30 -5.31 -32.40
N GLN A 485 -0.24 -5.84 -33.62
CA GLN A 485 -0.77 -5.17 -34.82
C GLN A 485 -2.30 -5.03 -34.78
N LEU A 486 -3.02 -6.09 -34.37
CA LEU A 486 -4.48 -6.06 -34.19
C LEU A 486 -4.89 -5.04 -33.13
N PHE A 487 -4.20 -5.01 -31.97
CA PHE A 487 -4.47 -4.05 -30.91
C PHE A 487 -4.29 -2.60 -31.41
N GLN A 488 -3.17 -2.32 -32.09
CA GLN A 488 -2.88 -0.99 -32.61
C GLN A 488 -3.86 -0.55 -33.70
N ALA A 489 -4.34 -1.47 -34.54
CA ALA A 489 -5.33 -1.19 -35.58
C ALA A 489 -6.73 -0.91 -34.99
N ALA A 490 -7.11 -1.58 -33.90
CA ALA A 490 -8.40 -1.40 -33.23
C ALA A 490 -8.43 -0.19 -32.27
N LEU A 491 -7.27 0.30 -31.83
CA LEU A 491 -7.14 1.35 -30.83
C LEU A 491 -7.93 2.65 -31.16
N PRO A 492 -7.91 3.21 -32.38
CA PRO A 492 -8.67 4.43 -32.69
C PRO A 492 -10.19 4.26 -32.56
N ALA A 493 -10.72 3.08 -32.90
CA ALA A 493 -12.13 2.77 -32.76
C ALA A 493 -12.54 2.67 -31.28
N ALA A 494 -11.72 1.99 -30.45
CA ALA A 494 -11.95 1.90 -29.02
C ALA A 494 -11.90 3.27 -28.33
N VAL A 495 -10.93 4.12 -28.70
CA VAL A 495 -10.84 5.52 -28.26
C VAL A 495 -12.11 6.31 -28.61
N ALA A 496 -12.56 6.28 -29.86
CA ALA A 496 -13.74 7.02 -30.30
C ALA A 496 -15.03 6.58 -29.60
N VAL A 497 -15.17 5.28 -29.28
CA VAL A 497 -16.29 4.78 -28.47
C VAL A 497 -16.15 5.25 -27.02
N LYS A 498 -14.98 5.12 -26.39
CA LYS A 498 -14.77 5.61 -25.01
C LYS A 498 -15.14 7.08 -24.88
N GLU A 499 -14.75 7.92 -25.84
CA GLU A 499 -15.03 9.36 -25.83
C GLU A 499 -16.53 9.68 -26.00
N ARG A 500 -17.27 8.91 -26.81
CA ARG A 500 -18.74 9.03 -26.90
C ARG A 500 -19.45 8.73 -25.58
N HIS A 501 -18.98 7.73 -24.83
CA HIS A 501 -19.62 7.26 -23.59
C HIS A 501 -19.03 7.87 -22.31
N GLU A 502 -17.92 8.61 -22.41
CA GLU A 502 -17.18 9.18 -21.27
C GLU A 502 -18.06 10.03 -20.35
N ALA A 503 -18.81 10.98 -20.92
CA ALA A 503 -19.63 11.92 -20.15
C ALA A 503 -20.76 11.20 -19.39
N GLU A 504 -21.37 10.17 -19.98
CA GLU A 504 -22.40 9.38 -19.31
C GLU A 504 -21.80 8.56 -18.16
N LEU A 505 -20.73 7.81 -18.42
CA LEU A 505 -20.08 6.96 -17.43
C LEU A 505 -19.52 7.79 -16.26
N MET A 506 -18.81 8.89 -16.57
CA MET A 506 -18.23 9.77 -15.54
C MET A 506 -19.28 10.59 -14.79
N SER A 507 -20.54 10.69 -15.28
CA SER A 507 -21.65 11.28 -14.52
C SER A 507 -22.07 10.43 -13.31
N ASP A 508 -21.75 9.13 -13.31
CA ASP A 508 -22.00 8.27 -12.16
C ASP A 508 -21.02 8.62 -11.01
N PRO A 509 -21.50 8.96 -9.80
CA PRO A 509 -20.63 9.31 -8.68
C PRO A 509 -19.78 8.14 -8.18
N ALA A 510 -20.07 6.89 -8.55
CA ALA A 510 -19.28 5.71 -8.22
C ALA A 510 -18.23 5.36 -9.28
N VAL A 511 -18.34 5.85 -10.51
CA VAL A 511 -17.27 5.72 -11.52
C VAL A 511 -16.15 6.69 -11.20
N LEU A 512 -14.95 6.16 -10.98
CA LEU A 512 -13.74 6.90 -10.62
C LEU A 512 -12.88 7.23 -11.84
N ALA A 513 -12.80 6.30 -12.80
CA ALA A 513 -12.08 6.52 -14.05
C ALA A 513 -12.64 5.68 -15.21
N VAL A 514 -12.43 6.14 -16.45
CA VAL A 514 -12.72 5.42 -17.70
C VAL A 514 -11.55 5.60 -18.66
N GLY A 515 -10.97 4.52 -19.18
CA GLY A 515 -9.85 4.60 -20.14
C GLY A 515 -9.75 3.38 -21.06
N ILE A 516 -8.72 3.37 -21.90
CA ILE A 516 -8.45 2.25 -22.82
C ILE A 516 -7.34 1.38 -22.26
N GLY A 517 -7.56 0.06 -22.22
CA GLY A 517 -6.57 -0.94 -21.83
C GLY A 517 -6.69 -2.21 -22.65
N THR A 518 -6.10 -3.29 -22.15
CA THR A 518 -6.35 -4.65 -22.64
C THR A 518 -7.75 -5.11 -22.23
N SER A 519 -8.46 -5.75 -23.16
CA SER A 519 -9.66 -6.54 -22.86
C SER A 519 -9.28 -7.90 -22.27
N SER A 520 -10.28 -8.74 -21.96
CA SER A 520 -10.06 -10.16 -21.64
C SER A 520 -9.63 -11.02 -22.85
N THR A 521 -9.69 -10.46 -24.06
CA THR A 521 -9.29 -11.13 -25.31
C THR A 521 -7.91 -10.61 -25.75
N PRO A 522 -6.90 -11.48 -25.94
CA PRO A 522 -5.60 -11.09 -26.49
C PRO A 522 -5.75 -10.33 -27.80
N GLY A 523 -4.92 -9.30 -27.98
CA GLY A 523 -4.91 -8.45 -29.17
C GLY A 523 -6.10 -7.49 -29.33
N GLN A 524 -7.06 -7.43 -28.38
CA GLN A 524 -8.17 -6.47 -28.44
C GLN A 524 -8.14 -5.41 -27.33
N PRO A 525 -8.30 -4.11 -27.66
CA PRO A 525 -8.51 -3.05 -26.68
C PRO A 525 -9.88 -3.18 -26.02
N GLY A 526 -9.97 -2.76 -24.76
CA GLY A 526 -11.21 -2.71 -23.99
C GLY A 526 -11.35 -1.38 -23.24
N ILE A 527 -12.60 -1.00 -22.96
CA ILE A 527 -12.93 0.18 -22.15
C ILE A 527 -12.92 -0.23 -20.68
N VAL A 528 -11.92 0.23 -19.95
CA VAL A 528 -11.70 -0.13 -18.55
C VAL A 528 -12.30 0.95 -17.66
N ILE A 529 -13.17 0.54 -16.74
CA ILE A 529 -13.99 1.42 -15.90
C ILE A 529 -13.68 1.11 -14.44
N TYR A 530 -13.10 2.08 -13.74
CA TYR A 530 -12.84 1.99 -12.30
C TYR A 530 -14.09 2.41 -11.53
N VAL A 531 -14.52 1.57 -10.58
CA VAL A 531 -15.65 1.84 -9.68
C VAL A 531 -15.21 1.84 -8.21
N GLU A 532 -15.81 2.73 -7.43
CA GLU A 532 -15.53 2.92 -6.00
C GLU A 532 -16.00 1.70 -5.19
N ARG A 533 -15.09 1.10 -4.42
CA ARG A 533 -15.33 -0.15 -3.68
C ARG A 533 -16.52 -0.03 -2.71
N GLY A 534 -17.48 -0.94 -2.88
CA GLY A 534 -18.68 -1.03 -2.03
C GLY A 534 -19.76 0.00 -2.36
N LYS A 535 -19.58 0.82 -3.41
CA LYS A 535 -20.56 1.83 -3.82
C LYS A 535 -21.42 1.32 -4.98
N PRO A 536 -22.76 1.46 -4.92
CA PRO A 536 -23.61 1.10 -6.05
C PRO A 536 -23.38 2.06 -7.22
N HIS A 537 -23.40 1.50 -8.44
CA HIS A 537 -23.26 2.22 -9.71
C HIS A 537 -24.39 1.79 -10.66
N ARG A 538 -24.64 2.58 -11.71
CA ARG A 538 -25.54 2.22 -12.82
C ARG A 538 -25.06 0.95 -13.52
N ALA A 539 -25.96 0.23 -14.19
CA ALA A 539 -25.60 -0.95 -14.96
C ALA A 539 -24.63 -0.56 -16.09
N ILE A 540 -23.42 -1.12 -16.06
CA ILE A 540 -22.40 -0.96 -17.11
C ILE A 540 -22.56 -2.14 -18.08
N PRO A 541 -22.86 -1.93 -19.37
CA PRO A 541 -22.93 -2.99 -20.37
C PRO A 541 -21.59 -3.71 -20.51
N SER A 542 -21.61 -5.02 -20.81
CA SER A 542 -20.39 -5.82 -21.04
C SER A 542 -19.61 -5.43 -22.30
N ALA A 543 -20.23 -4.65 -23.19
CA ALA A 543 -19.58 -3.98 -24.32
C ALA A 543 -20.32 -2.68 -24.65
N LEU A 544 -19.58 -1.66 -25.06
CA LEU A 544 -20.12 -0.41 -25.62
C LEU A 544 -19.78 -0.41 -27.10
N GLU A 545 -20.78 -0.32 -27.98
CA GLU A 545 -20.58 -0.32 -29.44
C GLU A 545 -19.62 -1.42 -29.94
N ALA A 546 -19.79 -2.64 -29.43
CA ALA A 546 -18.96 -3.83 -29.65
C ALA A 546 -17.52 -3.81 -29.06
N ILE A 547 -17.09 -2.73 -28.41
CA ILE A 547 -15.84 -2.70 -27.64
C ILE A 547 -16.09 -3.28 -26.23
N PRO A 548 -15.40 -4.36 -25.81
CA PRO A 548 -15.59 -4.96 -24.50
C PRO A 548 -15.32 -3.98 -23.35
N THR A 549 -16.13 -4.04 -22.30
CA THR A 549 -15.86 -3.31 -21.05
C THR A 549 -15.19 -4.20 -20.01
N ARG A 550 -14.40 -3.60 -19.11
CA ARG A 550 -13.84 -4.29 -17.94
C ARG A 550 -13.99 -3.39 -16.71
N ILE A 551 -14.67 -3.89 -15.68
CA ILE A 551 -14.85 -3.17 -14.41
C ILE A 551 -13.72 -3.53 -13.46
N ILE A 552 -13.11 -2.52 -12.82
CA ILE A 552 -12.09 -2.68 -11.77
C ILE A 552 -12.56 -1.96 -10.50
N THR A 553 -12.51 -2.65 -9.35
CA THR A 553 -13.02 -2.11 -8.08
C THR A 553 -11.89 -1.60 -7.19
N SER A 554 -11.77 -0.28 -7.04
CA SER A 554 -10.68 0.35 -6.28
C SER A 554 -11.16 1.36 -5.23
N GLY A 555 -10.23 1.84 -4.40
CA GLY A 555 -10.40 3.08 -3.65
C GLY A 555 -10.31 4.30 -4.57
N ARG A 556 -10.56 5.49 -4.00
CA ARG A 556 -10.43 6.74 -4.75
C ARG A 556 -8.97 7.04 -5.12
N PHE A 557 -8.78 7.62 -6.30
CA PHE A 557 -7.51 8.24 -6.68
C PHE A 557 -7.32 9.55 -5.93
N LYS A 558 -6.11 9.78 -5.41
CA LYS A 558 -5.76 11.04 -4.73
C LYS A 558 -4.34 11.48 -5.08
N ALA A 559 -4.08 12.77 -4.93
CA ALA A 559 -2.73 13.33 -5.01
C ALA A 559 -1.90 13.10 -3.72
N SER A 560 -2.57 12.99 -2.56
CA SER A 560 -1.95 12.76 -1.25
C SER A 560 -2.65 11.64 -0.47
N ASP A 561 -1.92 11.00 0.45
CA ASP A 561 -2.45 10.02 1.42
C ASP A 561 -3.32 8.91 0.79
N TRP A 562 -2.88 8.41 -0.36
CA TRP A 562 -3.57 7.38 -1.13
C TRP A 562 -3.18 5.95 -0.72
N ASN A 563 -1.97 5.75 -0.16
CA ASN A 563 -1.60 4.56 0.60
C ASN A 563 -1.63 4.85 2.12
N PRO A 564 -2.57 4.31 2.89
CA PRO A 564 -2.63 4.52 4.34
C PRO A 564 -1.54 3.78 5.13
N ASN A 565 -0.80 2.86 4.49
CA ASN A 565 0.29 2.10 5.09
C ASN A 565 1.68 2.73 4.86
N ALA A 566 1.78 3.74 4.00
CA ALA A 566 3.03 4.48 3.76
C ALA A 566 3.43 5.27 5.02
N ALA A 567 4.73 5.30 5.32
CA ALA A 567 5.22 5.78 6.60
C ALA A 567 5.12 7.32 6.75
N LYS A 568 4.11 7.75 7.54
CA LYS A 568 4.06 8.98 8.37
C LYS A 568 4.50 10.29 7.71
N GLN A 569 3.50 11.12 7.40
CA GLN A 569 3.63 12.57 7.40
C GLN A 569 4.37 13.07 8.66
N CYS A 570 5.25 14.06 8.52
CA CYS A 570 6.03 14.63 9.61
C CYS A 570 5.16 15.33 10.66
N SER A 571 4.75 14.60 11.70
CA SER A 571 4.06 15.16 12.86
C SER A 571 5.03 15.88 13.79
N ILE A 572 5.00 17.21 13.79
CA ILE A 572 5.81 18.04 14.71
C ILE A 572 5.33 17.83 16.15
N THR A 573 6.05 17.03 16.94
CA THR A 573 5.67 16.73 18.34
C THR A 573 5.82 17.96 19.22
N GLY A 574 4.70 18.59 19.59
CA GLY A 574 4.67 19.75 20.46
C GLY A 574 4.86 19.41 21.95
N LYS A 575 5.96 19.94 22.53
CA LYS A 575 6.30 20.00 23.97
C LYS A 575 6.60 18.67 24.67
N LYS A 576 7.76 18.63 25.36
CA LYS A 576 8.02 17.65 26.43
C LYS A 576 6.89 17.72 27.48
N PRO A 577 6.44 16.58 28.06
CA PRO A 577 5.61 16.63 29.25
C PRO A 577 6.37 17.39 30.33
N ARG A 578 5.70 18.37 30.95
CA ARG A 578 6.25 19.14 32.07
C ARG A 578 6.51 18.15 33.19
N ALA A 579 7.76 18.04 33.66
CA ALA A 579 8.09 17.14 34.75
C ALA A 579 7.29 17.54 36.00
N THR A 580 6.28 16.77 36.35
CA THR A 580 5.54 16.94 37.60
C THR A 580 6.45 16.45 38.71
N ILE A 581 7.17 17.40 39.33
CA ILE A 581 7.87 17.15 40.58
C ILE A 581 6.79 16.82 41.63
N MET A 582 6.66 15.55 41.99
CA MET A 582 5.93 15.16 43.19
C MET A 582 6.70 15.73 44.40
N PRO A 583 6.04 16.48 45.30
CA PRO A 583 6.65 16.84 46.57
C PRO A 583 6.79 15.59 47.44
N MET A 584 7.98 15.38 48.01
CA MET A 584 8.17 14.36 49.05
C MET A 584 7.33 14.70 50.29
N LYS A 585 6.42 13.80 50.66
CA LYS A 585 5.99 13.51 52.03
C LYS A 585 5.56 12.05 52.12
#